data_AF-A0A3S4M978-F1
#
_entry.id   AF-A0A3S4M978-F1
#
_cell.length_a   1.000
_cell.length_b   1.000
_cell.length_c   1.000
_cell.angle_alpha   90.00
_cell.angle_beta   90.00
_cell.angle_gamma   90.00
#
_symmetry.space_group_name_H-M   'P 1'
#
loop_
_entity.id
_entity.type
_entity.pdbx_description
1 polymer ?
#
loop_
_entity_poly.entity_id
_entity_poly.type
_entity_poly.pdbx_seq_one_letter_code
_entity_poly.pdbx_strand_id
1 'polypeptide(L)'
;MKQLEIGVNLSGPVDMDLRAQTRLAEAGLPLNVEVASRQVYWPFTGDKQFQADDIKLKLTGKMTDYTLSMRTAVKGQDIPPATITLDAKGNEQQINLDKLTVAALEGKTELKALVDWQQAISWRGELTLDGINTAKEIPDWPSTLNGLIKTRGSLYGGSWQMDVPELKLTGNVKQNKVNVNGSLKGNSYMQWVIPGLHLELGRNSADVKGELGIKDLNLDATIDAPNLDNALPGLGGTAKGLVKVRGTVDAPQLLADINARGLRWQELSVAQVRVEGDIKSTDQIAGNLDVRVERITQPDVNINLVTLNAKGSEKQHELQLRIQGEPVSGQLALAGSFDRKEARWKGTLSNTRFQTPVGPWSLTRAIALDYRNQEQKISIGPHCWTNPNAELCVPQTIDAGAEGRAVVNLNRFDLAMLKPFMPDATQASGVFSGKADVAWDTTKEGLPQGQVTLSGRNVKVTQRVNDAPLPVAFDTLNLNADLHNNRAQLGWMIRLTNNGQFRRAGTDNRPARAA
;
A
#
# COMPACT_ATOMS: atom_id res chain seq x y z
N MET A 1 -56.52 6.45 -25.83
CA MET A 1 -55.32 5.75 -25.32
C MET A 1 -55.25 5.99 -23.83
N LYS A 2 -55.00 4.98 -23.00
CA LYS A 2 -55.04 5.11 -21.53
C LYS A 2 -53.69 5.61 -21.02
N GLN A 3 -53.72 6.70 -20.25
CA GLN A 3 -52.56 7.20 -19.48
C GLN A 3 -52.44 6.38 -18.20
N LEU A 4 -51.24 5.92 -17.89
CA LEU A 4 -50.91 5.27 -16.62
C LEU A 4 -50.30 6.31 -15.69
N GLU A 5 -50.81 6.37 -14.47
CA GLU A 5 -50.27 7.19 -13.40
C GLU A 5 -49.84 6.30 -12.24
N ILE A 6 -48.63 6.53 -11.74
CA ILE A 6 -48.02 5.80 -10.63
C ILE A 6 -47.65 6.84 -9.58
N GLY A 7 -48.12 6.65 -8.36
CA GLY A 7 -47.73 7.40 -7.19
C GLY A 7 -47.18 6.44 -6.14
N VAL A 8 -45.93 6.67 -5.71
CA VAL A 8 -45.31 5.94 -4.60
C VAL A 8 -44.90 6.96 -3.56
N ASN A 9 -45.37 6.75 -2.33
CA ASN A 9 -44.89 7.48 -1.16
C ASN A 9 -44.19 6.47 -0.25
N LEU A 10 -42.89 6.67 -0.06
CA LEU A 10 -42.09 5.91 0.89
C LEU A 10 -41.96 6.73 2.17
N SER A 11 -42.10 6.06 3.31
CA SER A 11 -41.90 6.64 4.63
C SER A 11 -40.96 5.75 5.45
N GLY A 12 -40.22 6.36 6.37
CA GLY A 12 -39.19 5.67 7.16
C GLY A 12 -37.79 6.17 6.80
N PRO A 13 -36.76 5.29 6.74
CA PRO A 13 -35.39 5.73 6.46
C PRO A 13 -35.14 6.37 5.10
N VAL A 14 -36.07 6.13 4.16
CA VAL A 14 -36.12 6.78 2.87
C VAL A 14 -37.51 7.41 2.76
N ASP A 15 -37.59 8.71 3.07
CA ASP A 15 -38.80 9.51 2.88
C ASP A 15 -38.77 10.09 1.46
N MET A 16 -39.62 9.58 0.57
CA MET A 16 -39.55 9.90 -0.86
C MET A 16 -40.93 9.83 -1.51
N ASP A 17 -41.26 10.88 -2.25
CA ASP A 17 -42.39 10.94 -3.16
C ASP A 17 -41.92 10.71 -4.59
N LEU A 18 -42.43 9.66 -5.23
CA LEU A 18 -42.25 9.39 -6.65
C LEU A 18 -43.60 9.49 -7.35
N ARG A 19 -43.65 10.32 -8.40
CA ARG A 19 -44.80 10.43 -9.31
C ARG A 19 -44.32 10.11 -10.71
N ALA A 20 -44.98 9.20 -11.39
CA ALA A 20 -44.69 8.87 -12.78
C ALA A 20 -45.97 8.84 -13.61
N GLN A 21 -45.93 9.44 -14.78
CA GLN A 21 -47.01 9.39 -15.77
C GLN A 21 -46.43 8.87 -17.08
N THR A 22 -47.13 7.93 -17.72
CA THR A 22 -46.69 7.40 -19.01
C THR A 22 -47.85 6.90 -19.87
N ARG A 23 -47.61 6.82 -21.17
CA ARG A 23 -48.53 6.22 -22.15
C ARG A 23 -47.85 5.02 -22.80
N LEU A 24 -47.98 3.85 -22.18
CA LEU A 24 -47.26 2.63 -22.53
C LEU A 24 -47.43 2.18 -24.00
N ALA A 25 -48.57 2.52 -24.61
CA ALA A 25 -48.88 2.15 -25.99
C ALA A 25 -48.42 3.18 -27.03
N GLU A 26 -47.83 4.31 -26.62
CA GLU A 26 -47.33 5.33 -27.53
C GLU A 26 -45.85 5.13 -27.86
N ALA A 27 -45.52 5.21 -29.14
CA ALA A 27 -44.15 5.08 -29.63
C ALA A 27 -43.22 6.11 -28.97
N GLY A 28 -42.05 5.63 -28.55
CA GLY A 28 -41.06 6.40 -27.79
C GLY A 28 -41.38 6.53 -26.30
N LEU A 29 -42.42 5.88 -25.77
CA LEU A 29 -42.77 5.84 -24.34
C LEU A 29 -42.72 7.22 -23.67
N PRO A 30 -43.70 8.11 -23.95
CA PRO A 30 -43.78 9.39 -23.26
C PRO A 30 -43.81 9.17 -21.75
N LEU A 31 -42.91 9.84 -21.03
CA LEU A 31 -42.67 9.66 -19.61
C LEU A 31 -42.53 11.03 -18.94
N ASN A 32 -43.17 11.19 -17.80
CA ASN A 32 -42.93 12.27 -16.86
C ASN A 32 -42.72 11.65 -15.49
N VAL A 33 -41.49 11.69 -14.97
CA VAL A 33 -41.15 11.22 -13.63
C VAL A 33 -40.69 12.40 -12.81
N GLU A 34 -41.27 12.55 -11.63
CA GLU A 34 -40.84 13.48 -10.60
C GLU A 34 -40.53 12.68 -9.34
N VAL A 35 -39.30 12.84 -8.83
CA VAL A 35 -38.87 12.30 -7.54
C VAL A 35 -38.55 13.48 -6.65
N ALA A 36 -39.19 13.52 -5.50
CA ALA A 36 -38.95 14.51 -4.46
C ALA A 36 -38.64 13.79 -3.15
N SER A 37 -37.59 14.22 -2.47
CA SER A 37 -37.32 13.80 -1.10
C SER A 37 -36.77 14.99 -0.33
N ARG A 38 -37.26 15.19 0.89
CA ARG A 38 -36.68 16.19 1.80
C ARG A 38 -35.29 15.77 2.25
N GLN A 39 -35.10 14.47 2.48
CA GLN A 39 -33.88 13.94 3.06
C GLN A 39 -33.78 12.43 2.80
N VAL A 40 -32.62 12.00 2.31
CA VAL A 40 -32.19 10.59 2.23
C VAL A 40 -30.83 10.47 2.90
N TYR A 41 -30.58 9.38 3.61
CA TYR A 41 -29.29 9.12 4.24
C TYR A 41 -28.82 7.68 4.00
N TRP A 42 -27.50 7.47 4.04
CA TRP A 42 -26.89 6.15 3.97
C TRP A 42 -25.82 6.01 5.07
N PRO A 43 -25.68 4.83 5.70
CA PRO A 43 -26.58 3.68 5.67
C PRO A 43 -28.01 4.03 6.12
N PHE A 44 -29.00 3.29 5.62
CA PHE A 44 -30.42 3.52 6.00
C PHE A 44 -30.73 3.15 7.46
N THR A 45 -29.84 2.41 8.11
CA THR A 45 -29.95 2.04 9.52
C THR A 45 -28.62 2.28 10.23
N GLY A 46 -28.67 2.64 11.52
CA GLY A 46 -27.48 3.01 12.29
C GLY A 46 -27.05 4.46 12.05
N ASP A 47 -25.74 4.72 12.16
CA ASP A 47 -25.18 6.06 12.08
C ASP A 47 -25.18 6.57 10.63
N LYS A 48 -25.77 7.75 10.43
CA LYS A 48 -25.87 8.40 9.12
C LYS A 48 -24.50 8.90 8.69
N GLN A 49 -23.92 8.26 7.67
CA GLN A 49 -22.61 8.65 7.14
C GLN A 49 -22.73 9.62 5.98
N PHE A 50 -23.76 9.47 5.16
CA PHE A 50 -24.00 10.31 3.99
C PHE A 50 -25.44 10.78 4.00
N GLN A 51 -25.67 11.99 3.50
CA GLN A 51 -26.96 12.64 3.49
C GLN A 51 -27.13 13.42 2.19
N ALA A 52 -28.32 13.32 1.61
CA ALA A 52 -28.79 14.12 0.49
C ALA A 52 -30.11 14.79 0.88
N ASP A 53 -30.14 16.11 0.84
CA ASP A 53 -31.26 16.97 1.21
C ASP A 53 -31.86 17.62 -0.04
N ASP A 54 -33.16 17.89 0.03
CA ASP A 54 -33.92 18.59 -1.01
C ASP A 54 -33.74 17.99 -2.41
N ILE A 55 -33.78 16.65 -2.50
CA ILE A 55 -33.68 15.93 -3.75
C ILE A 55 -34.90 16.29 -4.59
N LYS A 56 -34.66 16.84 -5.77
CA LYS A 56 -35.66 17.07 -6.81
C LYS A 56 -35.09 16.55 -8.11
N LEU A 57 -35.67 15.48 -8.63
CA LEU A 57 -35.33 14.92 -9.93
C LEU A 57 -36.57 14.95 -10.81
N LYS A 58 -36.40 15.40 -12.05
CA LYS A 58 -37.44 15.44 -13.06
C LYS A 58 -36.92 14.86 -14.37
N LEU A 59 -37.63 13.88 -14.91
CA LEU A 59 -37.38 13.29 -16.21
C LEU A 59 -38.63 13.46 -17.07
N THR A 60 -38.53 14.17 -18.18
CA THR A 60 -39.68 14.47 -19.05
C THR A 60 -39.36 14.26 -20.52
N GLY A 61 -40.34 13.78 -21.29
CA GLY A 61 -40.21 13.64 -22.75
C GLY A 61 -40.52 12.22 -23.20
N LYS A 62 -39.85 11.77 -24.26
CA LYS A 62 -39.91 10.39 -24.76
C LYS A 62 -38.57 9.72 -24.48
N MET A 63 -38.51 8.40 -24.38
CA MET A 63 -37.25 7.67 -24.28
C MET A 63 -36.32 7.93 -25.48
N THR A 64 -36.87 8.30 -26.63
CA THR A 64 -36.13 8.73 -27.83
C THR A 64 -35.67 10.19 -27.81
N ASP A 65 -36.18 11.01 -26.87
CA ASP A 65 -35.87 12.44 -26.70
C ASP A 65 -36.41 12.91 -25.33
N TYR A 66 -35.57 12.82 -24.29
CA TYR A 66 -35.91 13.19 -22.92
C TYR A 66 -35.01 14.30 -22.39
N THR A 67 -35.54 15.05 -21.43
CA THR A 67 -34.81 15.97 -20.58
C THR A 67 -34.77 15.42 -19.16
N LEU A 68 -33.61 15.51 -18.53
CA LEU A 68 -33.36 15.15 -17.14
C LEU A 68 -32.85 16.38 -16.41
N SER A 69 -33.50 16.77 -15.32
CA SER A 69 -32.98 17.76 -14.39
C SER A 69 -32.95 17.20 -12.97
N MET A 70 -31.90 17.54 -12.23
CA MET A 70 -31.75 17.13 -10.84
C MET A 70 -31.14 18.27 -10.02
N ARG A 71 -31.63 18.44 -8.80
CA ARG A 71 -31.00 19.28 -7.76
C ARG A 71 -31.01 18.54 -6.42
N THR A 72 -29.91 18.65 -5.70
CA THR A 72 -29.78 18.12 -4.33
C THR A 72 -28.66 18.85 -3.58
N ALA A 73 -28.72 18.88 -2.26
CA ALA A 73 -27.59 19.22 -1.40
C ALA A 73 -27.07 17.95 -0.73
N VAL A 74 -25.77 17.72 -0.73
CA VAL A 74 -25.16 16.51 -0.15
C VAL A 74 -24.14 16.88 0.91
N LYS A 75 -23.94 15.99 1.87
CA LYS A 75 -22.86 16.04 2.87
C LYS A 75 -22.59 14.64 3.41
N GLY A 76 -21.42 14.41 3.97
CA GLY A 76 -21.15 13.15 4.63
C GLY A 76 -19.82 13.10 5.36
N GLN A 77 -19.54 11.95 5.95
CA GLN A 77 -18.23 11.63 6.49
C GLN A 77 -17.20 11.75 5.36
N ASP A 78 -16.17 12.57 5.58
CA ASP A 78 -15.10 12.88 4.63
C ASP A 78 -15.59 13.48 3.28
N ILE A 79 -16.85 13.93 3.20
CA ILE A 79 -17.42 14.61 2.03
C ILE A 79 -17.88 16.00 2.45
N PRO A 80 -17.23 17.07 1.93
CA PRO A 80 -17.65 18.43 2.25
C PRO A 80 -19.07 18.69 1.74
N PRO A 81 -19.85 19.53 2.45
CA PRO A 81 -21.16 19.94 1.97
C PRO A 81 -21.09 20.51 0.55
N ALA A 82 -21.99 20.03 -0.32
CA ALA A 82 -22.02 20.41 -1.73
C ALA A 82 -23.46 20.54 -2.24
N THR A 83 -23.71 21.47 -3.15
CA THR A 83 -24.96 21.48 -3.93
C THR A 83 -24.69 20.98 -5.33
N ILE A 84 -25.49 20.03 -5.78
CA ILE A 84 -25.40 19.42 -7.11
C ILE A 84 -26.61 19.87 -7.91
N THR A 85 -26.37 20.39 -9.13
CA THR A 85 -27.40 20.63 -10.13
C THR A 85 -26.99 20.01 -11.45
N LEU A 86 -27.90 19.27 -12.08
CA LEU A 86 -27.69 18.58 -13.35
C LEU A 86 -28.83 18.95 -14.30
N ASP A 87 -28.47 19.32 -15.52
CA ASP A 87 -29.37 19.42 -16.66
C ASP A 87 -28.77 18.59 -17.80
N ALA A 88 -29.57 17.67 -18.34
CA ALA A 88 -29.17 16.77 -19.41
C ALA A 88 -30.31 16.49 -20.38
N LYS A 89 -29.95 16.08 -21.59
CA LYS A 89 -30.86 15.59 -22.63
C LYS A 89 -30.35 14.29 -23.15
N GLY A 90 -31.22 13.35 -23.47
CA GLY A 90 -30.76 12.06 -23.96
C GLY A 90 -31.81 11.32 -24.75
N ASN A 91 -31.38 10.16 -25.22
CA ASN A 91 -32.22 9.17 -25.87
C ASN A 91 -31.70 7.75 -25.53
N GLU A 92 -32.13 6.74 -26.27
CA GLU A 92 -31.72 5.35 -26.08
C GLU A 92 -30.25 5.07 -26.39
N GLN A 93 -29.54 6.02 -27.01
CA GLN A 93 -28.20 5.85 -27.56
C GLN A 93 -27.17 6.81 -26.97
N GLN A 94 -27.59 7.94 -26.40
CA GLN A 94 -26.68 8.95 -25.86
C GLN A 94 -27.33 9.80 -24.77
N ILE A 95 -26.49 10.43 -23.95
CA ILE A 95 -26.84 11.51 -23.04
C ILE A 95 -25.87 12.69 -23.21
N ASN A 96 -26.43 13.87 -23.43
CA ASN A 96 -25.76 15.14 -23.43
C ASN A 96 -26.02 15.85 -22.09
N LEU A 97 -25.00 15.96 -21.26
CA LEU A 97 -24.98 16.78 -20.06
C LEU A 97 -24.75 18.23 -20.50
N ASP A 98 -25.84 18.99 -20.65
CA ASP A 98 -25.81 20.42 -20.94
C ASP A 98 -25.01 21.15 -19.85
N LYS A 99 -25.24 20.76 -18.58
CA LYS A 99 -24.51 21.27 -17.43
C LYS A 99 -24.69 20.37 -16.20
N LEU A 100 -23.59 19.81 -15.68
CA LEU A 100 -23.51 19.35 -14.30
C LEU A 100 -22.69 20.38 -13.51
N THR A 101 -23.20 20.80 -12.37
CA THR A 101 -22.53 21.75 -11.47
C THR A 101 -22.50 21.15 -10.07
N VAL A 102 -21.32 21.16 -9.47
CA VAL A 102 -21.09 20.83 -8.07
C VAL A 102 -20.49 22.06 -7.42
N ALA A 103 -21.25 22.74 -6.56
CA ALA A 103 -20.74 23.85 -5.76
C ALA A 103 -20.39 23.34 -4.37
N ALA A 104 -19.10 23.33 -4.05
CA ALA A 104 -18.52 22.81 -2.83
C ALA A 104 -17.21 23.56 -2.56
N LEU A 105 -16.68 23.49 -1.34
CA LEU A 105 -15.35 24.06 -1.03
C LEU A 105 -15.23 25.55 -1.41
N GLU A 106 -16.31 26.32 -1.21
CA GLU A 106 -16.42 27.75 -1.60
C GLU A 106 -16.20 28.05 -3.10
N GLY A 107 -16.09 27.01 -3.93
CA GLY A 107 -15.90 27.10 -5.36
C GLY A 107 -16.93 26.28 -6.12
N LYS A 108 -16.63 26.03 -7.38
CA LYS A 108 -17.55 25.36 -8.30
C LYS A 108 -16.81 24.52 -9.31
N THR A 109 -17.34 23.32 -9.52
CA THR A 109 -16.94 22.40 -10.58
C THR A 109 -18.07 22.31 -11.58
N GLU A 110 -17.80 22.53 -12.87
CA GLU A 110 -18.77 22.31 -13.93
C GLU A 110 -18.28 21.24 -14.91
N LEU A 111 -19.19 20.34 -15.31
CA LEU A 111 -18.95 19.33 -16.33
C LEU A 111 -19.97 19.51 -17.45
N LYS A 112 -19.48 19.59 -18.68
CA LYS A 112 -20.26 19.40 -19.91
C LYS A 112 -19.77 18.13 -20.56
N ALA A 113 -20.67 17.23 -20.94
CA ALA A 113 -20.27 15.96 -21.52
C ALA A 113 -21.30 15.41 -22.49
N LEU A 114 -20.83 14.77 -23.55
CA LEU A 114 -21.62 13.88 -24.38
C LEU A 114 -21.12 12.47 -24.14
N VAL A 115 -22.01 11.56 -23.76
CA VAL A 115 -21.73 10.12 -23.65
C VAL A 115 -22.65 9.41 -24.61
N ASP A 116 -22.07 8.62 -25.53
CA ASP A 116 -22.77 7.83 -26.54
C ASP A 116 -22.49 6.35 -26.29
N TRP A 117 -23.48 5.49 -26.45
CA TRP A 117 -23.38 4.03 -26.33
C TRP A 117 -24.12 3.32 -27.48
N GLN A 118 -24.29 3.98 -28.63
CA GLN A 118 -24.97 3.40 -29.80
C GLN A 118 -24.25 2.14 -30.33
N GLN A 119 -22.92 2.16 -30.29
CA GLN A 119 -22.07 1.04 -30.72
C GLN A 119 -21.08 0.64 -29.61
N ALA A 120 -20.42 1.63 -29.04
CA ALA A 120 -19.46 1.52 -27.96
C ALA A 120 -19.67 2.69 -27.02
N ILE A 121 -19.36 2.52 -25.74
CA ILE A 121 -19.37 3.67 -24.82
C ILE A 121 -18.27 4.62 -25.29
N SER A 122 -18.62 5.83 -25.68
CA SER A 122 -17.68 6.89 -26.03
C SER A 122 -18.08 8.18 -25.34
N TRP A 123 -17.10 9.03 -25.05
CA TRP A 123 -17.36 10.28 -24.39
C TRP A 123 -16.52 11.43 -24.94
N ARG A 124 -17.06 12.62 -24.78
CA ARG A 124 -16.33 13.89 -24.85
C ARG A 124 -16.78 14.73 -23.68
N GLY A 125 -15.85 15.15 -22.84
CA GLY A 125 -16.11 15.93 -21.63
C GLY A 125 -15.21 17.15 -21.53
N GLU A 126 -15.76 18.23 -20.97
CA GLU A 126 -15.04 19.41 -20.53
C GLU A 126 -15.39 19.66 -19.06
N LEU A 127 -14.38 19.59 -18.21
CA LEU A 127 -14.47 19.85 -16.78
C LEU A 127 -13.79 21.18 -16.47
N THR A 128 -14.49 22.09 -15.83
CA THR A 128 -13.93 23.35 -15.31
C THR A 128 -13.99 23.36 -13.79
N LEU A 129 -12.91 23.86 -13.19
CA LEU A 129 -12.81 24.15 -11.76
C LEU A 129 -12.67 25.66 -11.61
N ASP A 130 -13.49 26.26 -10.75
CA ASP A 130 -13.49 27.69 -10.47
C ASP A 130 -13.45 27.92 -8.96
N GLY A 131 -12.33 28.45 -8.46
CA GLY A 131 -12.18 28.86 -7.07
C GLY A 131 -12.27 27.75 -6.02
N ILE A 132 -11.90 26.49 -6.33
CA ILE A 132 -11.95 25.39 -5.36
C ILE A 132 -11.04 25.68 -4.18
N ASN A 133 -11.60 25.89 -2.98
CA ASN A 133 -10.89 26.30 -1.77
C ASN A 133 -10.91 25.21 -0.68
N THR A 134 -9.77 24.58 -0.44
CA THR A 134 -9.65 23.49 0.55
C THR A 134 -9.31 23.97 1.97
N ALA A 135 -9.21 25.28 2.23
CA ALA A 135 -8.68 25.78 3.50
C ALA A 135 -9.45 25.34 4.75
N LYS A 136 -10.77 25.10 4.62
CA LYS A 136 -11.60 24.60 5.73
C LYS A 136 -11.44 23.10 5.98
N GLU A 137 -11.36 22.32 4.91
CA GLU A 137 -11.33 20.85 4.99
C GLU A 137 -9.90 20.32 5.21
N ILE A 138 -8.89 21.02 4.67
CA ILE A 138 -7.47 20.67 4.79
C ILE A 138 -6.67 21.89 5.26
N PRO A 139 -6.82 22.32 6.55
CA PRO A 139 -6.21 23.55 7.05
C PRO A 139 -4.68 23.56 7.01
N ASP A 140 -4.04 22.39 7.09
CA ASP A 140 -2.58 22.25 7.02
C ASP A 140 -2.03 22.42 5.59
N TRP A 141 -2.90 22.32 4.59
CA TRP A 141 -2.57 22.41 3.17
C TRP A 141 -3.66 23.14 2.36
N PRO A 142 -3.93 24.41 2.72
CA PRO A 142 -4.98 25.20 2.09
C PRO A 142 -4.63 25.46 0.64
N SER A 143 -5.59 25.25 -0.26
CA SER A 143 -5.40 25.40 -1.69
C SER A 143 -6.55 26.18 -2.31
N THR A 144 -6.26 26.99 -3.32
CA THR A 144 -7.26 27.65 -4.17
C THR A 144 -6.94 27.29 -5.61
N LEU A 145 -7.79 26.52 -6.27
CA LEU A 145 -7.52 25.92 -7.58
C LEU A 145 -8.57 26.28 -8.62
N ASN A 146 -8.09 26.57 -9.82
CA ASN A 146 -8.87 26.72 -11.04
C ASN A 146 -8.35 25.72 -12.07
N GLY A 147 -9.19 25.29 -13.00
CA GLY A 147 -8.76 24.31 -13.98
C GLY A 147 -9.69 24.15 -15.15
N LEU A 148 -9.12 23.58 -16.21
CA LEU A 148 -9.81 23.15 -17.42
C LEU A 148 -9.21 21.81 -17.83
N ILE A 149 -10.07 20.79 -17.92
CA ILE A 149 -9.69 19.46 -18.37
C ILE A 149 -10.63 19.07 -19.50
N LYS A 150 -10.09 18.85 -20.69
CA LYS A 150 -10.82 18.27 -21.82
C LYS A 150 -10.42 16.81 -21.94
N THR A 151 -11.41 15.94 -22.04
CA THR A 151 -11.21 14.49 -22.20
C THR A 151 -12.10 13.97 -23.30
N ARG A 152 -11.60 13.00 -24.05
CA ARG A 152 -12.39 12.17 -24.95
C ARG A 152 -11.88 10.74 -24.90
N GLY A 153 -12.76 9.79 -25.16
CA GLY A 153 -12.36 8.39 -25.14
C GLY A 153 -13.47 7.45 -25.55
N SER A 154 -13.15 6.17 -25.54
CA SER A 154 -14.11 5.11 -25.78
C SER A 154 -13.73 3.82 -25.07
N LEU A 155 -14.73 3.01 -24.77
CA LEU A 155 -14.64 1.67 -24.20
C LEU A 155 -15.46 0.72 -25.09
N TYR A 156 -14.78 -0.26 -25.69
CA TYR A 156 -15.38 -1.29 -26.55
C TYR A 156 -14.72 -2.64 -26.30
N GLY A 157 -15.52 -3.68 -26.08
CA GLY A 157 -15.01 -5.05 -25.90
C GLY A 157 -13.96 -5.17 -24.79
N GLY A 158 -14.10 -4.41 -23.70
CA GLY A 158 -13.14 -4.37 -22.59
C GLY A 158 -11.87 -3.54 -22.83
N SER A 159 -11.68 -3.01 -24.04
CA SER A 159 -10.56 -2.14 -24.40
C SER A 159 -10.97 -0.67 -24.37
N TRP A 160 -10.17 0.15 -23.68
CA TRP A 160 -10.33 1.60 -23.57
C TRP A 160 -9.25 2.35 -24.35
N GLN A 161 -9.62 3.53 -24.83
CA GLN A 161 -8.70 4.56 -25.30
C GLN A 161 -9.13 5.91 -24.75
N MET A 162 -8.16 6.76 -24.41
CA MET A 162 -8.38 8.07 -23.82
C MET A 162 -7.42 9.07 -24.42
N ASP A 163 -7.92 10.28 -24.63
CA ASP A 163 -7.16 11.45 -25.03
C ASP A 163 -7.58 12.62 -24.14
N VAL A 164 -6.60 13.23 -23.51
CA VAL A 164 -6.70 14.44 -22.70
C VAL A 164 -5.94 15.53 -23.46
N PRO A 165 -6.58 16.17 -24.46
CA PRO A 165 -5.92 17.17 -25.30
C PRO A 165 -5.54 18.44 -24.54
N GLU A 166 -6.21 18.71 -23.41
CA GLU A 166 -5.93 19.87 -22.57
C GLU A 166 -6.13 19.49 -21.10
N LEU A 167 -5.04 19.53 -20.35
CA LEU A 167 -5.03 19.54 -18.89
C LEU A 167 -4.41 20.87 -18.47
N LYS A 168 -5.17 21.69 -17.74
CA LYS A 168 -4.69 22.93 -17.16
C LYS A 168 -5.22 23.07 -15.75
N LEU A 169 -4.33 23.26 -14.78
CA LEU A 169 -4.67 23.56 -13.40
C LEU A 169 -3.79 24.72 -12.95
N THR A 170 -4.39 25.77 -12.41
CA THR A 170 -3.68 26.93 -11.87
C THR A 170 -4.23 27.29 -10.52
N GLY A 171 -3.45 28.01 -9.71
CA GLY A 171 -3.92 28.45 -8.42
C GLY A 171 -2.79 28.59 -7.44
N ASN A 172 -3.09 28.37 -6.17
CA ASN A 172 -2.11 28.38 -5.11
C ASN A 172 -2.36 27.23 -4.14
N VAL A 173 -1.28 26.70 -3.59
CA VAL A 173 -1.25 25.81 -2.44
C VAL A 173 -0.41 26.51 -1.39
N LYS A 174 -0.99 26.86 -0.26
CA LYS A 174 -0.45 27.86 0.66
C LYS A 174 -0.14 29.15 -0.10
N GLN A 175 1.12 29.60 -0.06
CA GLN A 175 1.62 30.77 -0.79
C GLN A 175 2.29 30.40 -2.12
N ASN A 176 2.36 29.10 -2.45
CA ASN A 176 3.04 28.62 -3.64
C ASN A 176 2.08 28.54 -4.81
N LYS A 177 2.46 29.15 -5.93
CA LYS A 177 1.72 29.04 -7.19
C LYS A 177 1.70 27.58 -7.66
N VAL A 178 0.53 27.11 -8.09
CA VAL A 178 0.36 25.85 -8.80
C VAL A 178 0.19 26.14 -10.28
N ASN A 179 0.86 25.35 -11.11
CA ASN A 179 0.67 25.33 -12.54
C ASN A 179 0.89 23.92 -13.08
N VAL A 180 -0.18 23.23 -13.43
CA VAL A 180 -0.15 21.96 -14.15
C VAL A 180 -0.63 22.23 -15.56
N ASN A 181 0.15 21.84 -16.56
CA ASN A 181 -0.27 21.93 -17.95
C ASN A 181 0.24 20.74 -18.76
N GLY A 182 -0.54 20.30 -19.73
CA GLY A 182 -0.10 19.25 -20.62
C GLY A 182 -1.21 18.61 -21.43
N SER A 183 -0.82 17.57 -22.14
CA SER A 183 -1.73 16.66 -22.84
C SER A 183 -1.19 15.25 -22.79
N LEU A 184 -2.09 14.28 -22.88
CA LEU A 184 -1.73 12.87 -22.90
C LEU A 184 -2.81 12.05 -23.61
N LYS A 185 -2.39 11.01 -24.32
CA LYS A 185 -3.28 9.98 -24.87
C LYS A 185 -2.76 8.59 -24.50
N GLY A 186 -3.68 7.67 -24.26
CA GLY A 186 -3.39 6.32 -23.76
C GLY A 186 -4.44 5.31 -24.20
N ASN A 187 -4.12 4.02 -24.08
CA ASN A 187 -5.09 2.94 -24.28
C ASN A 187 -4.77 1.70 -23.43
N SER A 188 -5.64 0.68 -23.50
CA SER A 188 -5.46 -0.59 -22.79
C SER A 188 -4.23 -1.40 -23.16
N TYR A 189 -3.55 -1.07 -24.26
CA TYR A 189 -2.34 -1.75 -24.71
C TYR A 189 -1.07 -1.05 -24.22
N MET A 190 -1.19 -0.20 -23.20
CA MET A 190 -0.08 0.60 -22.63
C MET A 190 0.59 1.52 -23.66
N GLN A 191 -0.15 1.91 -24.71
CA GLN A 191 0.34 2.86 -25.71
C GLN A 191 0.04 4.28 -25.26
N TRP A 192 1.01 4.90 -24.57
CA TRP A 192 0.94 6.27 -24.09
C TRP A 192 1.74 7.20 -24.99
N VAL A 193 1.19 8.37 -25.27
CA VAL A 193 1.91 9.50 -25.86
C VAL A 193 1.66 10.71 -24.98
N ILE A 194 2.75 11.28 -24.48
CA ILE A 194 2.77 12.42 -23.57
C ILE A 194 3.64 13.47 -24.25
N PRO A 195 3.08 14.36 -25.09
CA PRO A 195 3.85 15.43 -25.74
C PRO A 195 4.60 16.31 -24.72
N GLY A 196 3.96 16.53 -23.57
CA GLY A 196 4.53 17.16 -22.39
C GLY A 196 3.49 17.27 -21.29
N LEU A 197 3.90 16.92 -20.08
CA LEU A 197 3.15 17.12 -18.85
C LEU A 197 4.08 17.85 -17.87
N HIS A 198 3.75 19.11 -17.61
CA HIS A 198 4.46 19.98 -16.69
C HIS A 198 3.66 20.11 -15.40
N LEU A 199 4.32 19.89 -14.26
CA LEU A 199 3.77 20.10 -12.93
C LEU A 199 4.67 21.09 -12.19
N GLU A 200 4.11 22.19 -11.73
CA GLU A 200 4.81 23.25 -11.00
C GLU A 200 4.11 23.50 -9.66
N LEU A 201 4.90 23.55 -8.59
CA LEU A 201 4.47 23.98 -7.26
C LEU A 201 5.54 24.90 -6.65
N GLY A 202 5.27 26.20 -6.74
CA GLY A 202 6.21 27.25 -6.35
C GLY A 202 7.45 27.24 -7.25
N ARG A 203 8.59 26.87 -6.69
CA ARG A 203 9.86 26.76 -7.44
C ARG A 203 10.20 25.34 -7.86
N ASN A 204 9.40 24.36 -7.46
CA ASN A 204 9.61 22.95 -7.78
C ASN A 204 8.84 22.60 -9.03
N SER A 205 9.50 21.90 -9.96
CA SER A 205 8.87 21.38 -11.15
C SER A 205 9.17 19.90 -11.37
N ALA A 206 8.23 19.24 -12.03
CA ALA A 206 8.42 17.94 -12.63
C ALA A 206 7.87 17.97 -14.05
N ASP A 207 8.61 17.40 -14.98
CA ASP A 207 8.24 17.33 -16.38
C ASP A 207 8.30 15.88 -16.84
N VAL A 208 7.26 15.44 -17.56
CA VAL A 208 7.19 14.12 -18.17
C VAL A 208 6.87 14.29 -19.64
N LYS A 209 7.63 13.63 -20.51
CA LYS A 209 7.40 13.66 -21.96
C LYS A 209 7.86 12.38 -22.64
N GLY A 210 7.29 12.12 -23.80
CA GLY A 210 7.66 11.02 -24.67
C GLY A 210 6.54 10.00 -24.84
N GLU A 211 6.91 8.79 -25.24
CA GLU A 211 5.99 7.75 -25.68
C GLU A 211 6.33 6.43 -25.00
N LEU A 212 5.31 5.67 -24.66
CA LEU A 212 5.42 4.28 -24.27
C LEU A 212 4.55 3.51 -25.25
N GLY A 213 5.15 2.67 -26.07
CA GLY A 213 4.41 1.82 -27.00
C GLY A 213 5.09 0.46 -27.12
N ILE A 214 4.36 -0.51 -27.64
CA ILE A 214 4.86 -1.88 -27.85
C ILE A 214 6.19 -1.87 -28.63
N LYS A 215 6.27 -1.03 -29.67
CA LYS A 215 7.45 -0.92 -30.53
C LYS A 215 8.54 -0.01 -29.98
N ASP A 216 8.16 1.09 -29.34
CA ASP A 216 9.09 2.13 -28.92
C ASP A 216 8.74 2.60 -27.51
N LEU A 217 9.67 2.40 -26.59
CA LEU A 217 9.69 3.05 -25.29
C LEU A 217 10.67 4.22 -25.38
N ASN A 218 10.17 5.41 -25.12
CA ASN A 218 10.96 6.63 -25.11
C ASN A 218 10.29 7.65 -24.19
N LEU A 219 10.43 7.46 -22.88
CA LEU A 219 9.86 8.35 -21.87
C LEU A 219 10.99 9.03 -21.09
N ASP A 220 10.86 10.34 -20.90
CA ASP A 220 11.72 11.15 -20.05
C ASP A 220 10.89 11.76 -18.93
N ALA A 221 11.37 11.60 -17.70
CA ALA A 221 10.87 12.32 -16.54
C ALA A 221 12.02 13.08 -15.88
N THR A 222 11.83 14.37 -15.65
CA THR A 222 12.78 15.23 -14.93
C THR A 222 12.13 15.84 -13.71
N ILE A 223 12.87 15.90 -12.61
CA ILE A 223 12.48 16.58 -11.38
C ILE A 223 13.51 17.68 -11.14
N ASP A 224 13.06 18.92 -11.00
CA ASP A 224 13.88 20.04 -10.50
C ASP A 224 13.13 20.70 -9.33
N ALA A 225 13.47 20.26 -8.12
CA ALA A 225 12.87 20.72 -6.89
C ALA A 225 13.95 21.41 -6.02
N PRO A 226 14.31 22.68 -6.30
CA PRO A 226 15.32 23.40 -5.55
C PRO A 226 14.85 23.83 -4.15
N ASN A 227 13.56 23.69 -3.82
CA ASN A 227 13.01 24.03 -2.52
C ASN A 227 11.68 23.31 -2.24
N LEU A 228 11.74 22.06 -1.76
CA LEU A 228 10.57 21.25 -1.42
C LEU A 228 9.77 21.80 -0.23
N ASP A 229 10.30 22.77 0.49
CA ASP A 229 9.59 23.41 1.60
C ASP A 229 8.24 23.97 1.14
N ASN A 230 7.20 23.68 1.92
CA ASN A 230 5.80 24.05 1.66
C ASN A 230 5.16 23.39 0.43
N ALA A 231 5.82 22.45 -0.24
CA ALA A 231 5.16 21.61 -1.26
C ALA A 231 4.10 20.70 -0.60
N LEU A 232 4.46 20.08 0.52
CA LEU A 232 3.58 19.29 1.39
C LEU A 232 3.83 19.64 2.87
N PRO A 233 2.86 19.45 3.77
CA PRO A 233 3.08 19.62 5.20
C PRO A 233 4.26 18.77 5.70
N GLY A 234 5.21 19.42 6.38
CA GLY A 234 6.41 18.77 6.91
C GLY A 234 7.50 18.45 5.88
N LEU A 235 7.23 18.56 4.57
CA LEU A 235 8.21 18.27 3.52
C LEU A 235 9.20 19.45 3.36
N GLY A 236 10.48 19.14 3.19
CA GLY A 236 11.52 20.13 2.90
C GLY A 236 12.75 19.53 2.24
N GLY A 237 13.68 20.40 1.82
CA GLY A 237 14.93 20.00 1.18
C GLY A 237 14.93 20.22 -0.34
N THR A 238 15.81 19.51 -1.04
CA THR A 238 15.99 19.66 -2.50
C THR A 238 16.06 18.30 -3.18
N ALA A 239 15.60 18.23 -4.43
CA ALA A 239 15.73 17.05 -5.27
C ALA A 239 15.96 17.43 -6.73
N LYS A 240 16.88 16.72 -7.38
CA LYS A 240 17.07 16.73 -8.83
C LYS A 240 17.07 15.29 -9.31
N GLY A 241 16.33 15.01 -10.36
CA GLY A 241 16.18 13.65 -10.86
C GLY A 241 15.99 13.61 -12.36
N LEU A 242 16.57 12.59 -12.97
CA LEU A 242 16.36 12.22 -14.36
C LEU A 242 16.05 10.73 -14.42
N VAL A 243 14.89 10.39 -14.98
CA VAL A 243 14.49 9.01 -15.24
C VAL A 243 14.20 8.90 -16.73
N LYS A 244 14.77 7.87 -17.37
CA LYS A 244 14.56 7.59 -18.79
C LYS A 244 14.14 6.14 -18.96
N VAL A 245 13.09 5.94 -19.74
CA VAL A 245 12.68 4.62 -20.24
C VAL A 245 12.97 4.58 -21.73
N ARG A 246 13.70 3.56 -22.18
CA ARG A 246 14.16 3.37 -23.56
C ARG A 246 13.92 1.94 -24.04
N GLY A 247 14.03 1.69 -25.34
CA GLY A 247 13.98 0.35 -25.93
C GLY A 247 12.57 -0.02 -26.40
N THR A 248 12.16 -1.26 -26.18
CA THR A 248 10.82 -1.77 -26.54
C THR A 248 10.15 -2.41 -25.32
N VAL A 249 8.87 -2.77 -25.38
CA VAL A 249 8.20 -3.47 -24.27
C VAL A 249 8.87 -4.82 -23.94
N ASP A 250 9.39 -5.52 -24.95
CA ASP A 250 10.11 -6.79 -24.76
C ASP A 250 11.58 -6.61 -24.34
N ALA A 251 12.14 -5.42 -24.60
CA ALA A 251 13.54 -5.09 -24.36
C ALA A 251 13.71 -3.70 -23.71
N PRO A 252 13.09 -3.42 -22.53
CA PRO A 252 13.14 -2.10 -21.94
C PRO A 252 14.50 -1.83 -21.30
N GLN A 253 14.89 -0.56 -21.30
CA GLN A 253 15.99 -0.02 -20.52
C GLN A 253 15.48 1.09 -19.62
N LEU A 254 15.78 1.00 -18.33
CA LEU A 254 15.54 2.02 -17.33
C LEU A 254 16.86 2.66 -16.92
N LEU A 255 16.95 3.98 -17.06
CA LEU A 255 18.04 4.80 -16.56
C LEU A 255 17.51 5.72 -15.47
N ALA A 256 18.21 5.82 -14.35
CA ALA A 256 17.87 6.73 -13.26
C ALA A 256 19.13 7.41 -12.72
N ASP A 257 19.08 8.72 -12.56
CA ASP A 257 20.04 9.52 -11.80
C ASP A 257 19.24 10.49 -10.93
N ILE A 258 19.21 10.23 -9.62
CA ILE A 258 18.44 11.00 -8.66
C ILE A 258 19.37 11.42 -7.54
N ASN A 259 19.42 12.73 -7.28
CA ASN A 259 20.14 13.33 -6.18
C ASN A 259 19.18 14.20 -5.36
N ALA A 260 19.04 13.88 -4.07
CA ALA A 260 18.28 14.69 -3.14
C ALA A 260 19.11 15.04 -1.92
N ARG A 261 18.87 16.21 -1.33
CA ARG A 261 19.66 16.74 -0.21
C ARG A 261 18.78 17.43 0.80
N GLY A 262 19.12 17.27 2.08
CA GLY A 262 18.42 17.90 3.20
C GLY A 262 16.93 17.57 3.22
N LEU A 263 16.56 16.36 2.78
CA LEU A 263 15.17 15.92 2.77
C LEU A 263 14.66 15.88 4.20
N ARG A 264 13.48 16.45 4.41
CA ARG A 264 12.78 16.42 5.69
C ARG A 264 11.33 16.06 5.43
N TRP A 265 10.76 15.20 6.25
CA TRP A 265 9.33 14.95 6.27
C TRP A 265 8.92 14.65 7.71
N GLN A 266 8.20 15.59 8.32
CA GLN A 266 7.85 15.50 9.74
C GLN A 266 9.13 15.36 10.59
N GLU A 267 9.26 14.29 11.37
CA GLU A 267 10.42 14.01 12.22
C GLU A 267 11.55 13.29 11.47
N LEU A 268 11.28 12.76 10.26
CA LEU A 268 12.28 12.12 9.42
C LEU A 268 13.13 13.18 8.72
N SER A 269 14.44 13.03 8.81
CA SER A 269 15.41 13.79 8.04
C SER A 269 16.43 12.87 7.38
N VAL A 270 16.81 13.21 6.15
CA VAL A 270 17.82 12.51 5.36
C VAL A 270 18.73 13.55 4.74
N ALA A 271 20.02 13.51 5.07
CA ALA A 271 20.95 14.51 4.57
C ALA A 271 21.19 14.41 3.06
N GLN A 272 21.30 13.20 2.54
CA GLN A 272 21.53 12.97 1.13
C GLN A 272 20.98 11.63 0.67
N VAL A 273 20.39 11.61 -0.53
CA VAL A 273 20.02 10.42 -1.28
C VAL A 273 20.67 10.52 -2.65
N ARG A 274 21.36 9.47 -3.08
CA ARG A 274 21.83 9.29 -4.46
C ARG A 274 21.37 7.94 -4.96
N VAL A 275 20.71 7.93 -6.11
CA VAL A 275 20.29 6.72 -6.82
C VAL A 275 20.83 6.81 -8.24
N GLU A 276 21.62 5.82 -8.63
CA GLU A 276 22.06 5.62 -10.00
C GLU A 276 21.65 4.22 -10.45
N GLY A 277 21.05 4.10 -11.63
CA GLY A 277 20.65 2.81 -12.17
C GLY A 277 20.69 2.79 -13.69
N ASP A 278 21.20 1.70 -14.25
CA ASP A 278 21.04 1.31 -15.64
C ASP A 278 20.65 -0.16 -15.67
N ILE A 279 19.37 -0.42 -15.93
CA ILE A 279 18.80 -1.78 -15.94
C ILE A 279 18.17 -2.02 -17.30
N LYS A 280 18.62 -3.07 -17.97
CA LYS A 280 18.13 -3.53 -19.27
C LYS A 280 17.45 -4.86 -19.08
N SER A 281 16.32 -5.06 -19.73
CA SER A 281 15.62 -6.34 -19.79
C SER A 281 15.48 -6.79 -21.23
N THR A 282 16.59 -7.08 -21.90
CA THR A 282 16.58 -7.61 -23.28
C THR A 282 16.36 -9.13 -23.24
N ASP A 283 17.18 -9.92 -23.95
CA ASP A 283 17.18 -11.39 -23.85
C ASP A 283 17.38 -11.89 -22.42
N GLN A 284 18.07 -11.09 -21.58
CA GLN A 284 18.24 -11.28 -20.15
C GLN A 284 18.10 -9.94 -19.43
N ILE A 285 17.63 -9.96 -18.18
CA ILE A 285 17.73 -8.79 -17.31
C ILE A 285 19.21 -8.63 -16.93
N ALA A 286 19.76 -7.43 -17.06
CA ALA A 286 21.10 -7.11 -16.62
C ALA A 286 21.27 -5.62 -16.34
N GLY A 287 22.17 -5.27 -15.43
CA GLY A 287 22.42 -3.87 -15.11
C GLY A 287 23.17 -3.65 -13.81
N ASN A 288 23.13 -2.40 -13.36
CA ASN A 288 23.59 -1.99 -12.04
C ASN A 288 22.57 -1.03 -11.39
N LEU A 289 22.53 -1.08 -10.07
CA LEU A 289 21.77 -0.18 -9.21
C LEU A 289 22.62 0.17 -8.00
N ASP A 290 22.87 1.45 -7.82
CA ASP A 290 23.66 2.01 -6.74
C ASP A 290 22.79 3.01 -5.97
N VAL A 291 22.44 2.65 -4.74
CA VAL A 291 21.67 3.50 -3.82
C VAL A 291 22.54 3.84 -2.63
N ARG A 292 22.66 5.13 -2.35
CA ARG A 292 23.37 5.66 -1.19
C ARG A 292 22.49 6.65 -0.46
N VAL A 293 22.24 6.38 0.81
CA VAL A 293 21.46 7.25 1.69
C VAL A 293 22.31 7.62 2.90
N GLU A 294 22.47 8.91 3.16
CA GLU A 294 23.32 9.42 4.25
C GLU A 294 22.50 10.13 5.31
N ARG A 295 22.87 9.88 6.58
CA ARG A 295 22.32 10.51 7.79
C ARG A 295 20.79 10.55 7.80
N ILE A 296 20.19 9.37 7.91
CA ILE A 296 18.77 9.19 8.19
C ILE A 296 18.58 9.37 9.70
N THR A 297 17.74 10.32 10.10
CA THR A 297 17.43 10.58 11.52
C THR A 297 15.93 10.72 11.71
N GLN A 298 15.38 10.01 12.69
CA GLN A 298 14.03 10.17 13.24
C GLN A 298 14.07 9.69 14.71
N PRO A 299 13.00 9.79 15.52
CA PRO A 299 13.05 9.28 16.89
C PRO A 299 13.53 7.83 16.94
N ASP A 300 14.43 7.56 17.87
CA ASP A 300 15.06 6.25 18.12
C ASP A 300 15.86 5.64 16.94
N VAL A 301 16.07 6.39 15.86
CA VAL A 301 16.80 5.92 14.67
C VAL A 301 17.80 6.98 14.20
N ASN A 302 19.06 6.59 14.13
CA ASN A 302 20.15 7.41 13.61
C ASN A 302 21.07 6.56 12.73
N ILE A 303 20.79 6.53 11.42
CA ILE A 303 21.56 5.78 10.43
C ILE A 303 22.46 6.73 9.65
N ASN A 304 23.76 6.68 9.94
CA ASN A 304 24.78 7.47 9.25
C ASN A 304 24.86 7.15 7.75
N LEU A 305 24.71 5.88 7.36
CA LEU A 305 24.87 5.46 5.97
C LEU A 305 24.15 4.15 5.66
N VAL A 306 23.35 4.15 4.59
CA VAL A 306 22.84 2.95 3.92
C VAL A 306 23.41 2.92 2.51
N THR A 307 24.02 1.80 2.12
CA THR A 307 24.42 1.53 0.73
C THR A 307 23.80 0.22 0.27
N LEU A 308 23.16 0.26 -0.89
CA LEU A 308 22.68 -0.91 -1.62
C LEU A 308 23.31 -0.87 -3.01
N ASN A 309 24.07 -1.90 -3.33
CA ASN A 309 24.68 -2.09 -4.64
C ASN A 309 24.16 -3.40 -5.21
N ALA A 310 23.55 -3.37 -6.39
CA ALA A 310 23.14 -4.55 -7.13
C ALA A 310 23.73 -4.51 -8.54
N LYS A 311 24.24 -5.63 -9.04
CA LYS A 311 24.86 -5.72 -10.36
C LYS A 311 24.76 -7.12 -10.95
N GLY A 312 24.96 -7.22 -12.26
CA GLY A 312 25.04 -8.49 -12.98
C GLY A 312 23.82 -8.73 -13.87
N SER A 313 23.60 -9.98 -14.25
CA SER A 313 22.44 -10.40 -15.02
C SER A 313 21.52 -11.33 -14.24
N GLU A 314 20.33 -11.61 -14.76
CA GLU A 314 19.41 -12.57 -14.15
C GLU A 314 20.10 -13.91 -13.93
N LYS A 315 20.97 -14.37 -14.84
CA LYS A 315 21.74 -15.61 -14.72
C LYS A 315 22.84 -15.56 -13.67
N GLN A 316 23.34 -14.38 -13.35
CA GLN A 316 24.35 -14.17 -12.32
C GLN A 316 24.30 -12.73 -11.82
N HIS A 317 23.76 -12.53 -10.63
CA HIS A 317 23.66 -11.21 -10.00
C HIS A 317 24.16 -11.25 -8.57
N GLU A 318 24.65 -10.10 -8.12
CA GLU A 318 25.12 -9.86 -6.77
C GLU A 318 24.41 -8.64 -6.22
N LEU A 319 24.03 -8.72 -4.94
CA LEU A 319 23.47 -7.64 -4.16
C LEU A 319 24.25 -7.54 -2.85
N GLN A 320 24.69 -6.32 -2.52
CA GLN A 320 25.34 -6.00 -1.27
C GLN A 320 24.57 -4.88 -0.58
N LEU A 321 24.13 -5.14 0.66
CA LEU A 321 23.51 -4.15 1.52
C LEU A 321 24.44 -3.89 2.71
N ARG A 322 24.62 -2.63 3.06
CA ARG A 322 25.35 -2.20 4.25
C ARG A 322 24.62 -1.05 4.93
N ILE A 323 24.49 -1.16 6.24
CA ILE A 323 23.81 -0.18 7.09
C ILE A 323 24.77 0.20 8.22
N GLN A 324 24.96 1.49 8.47
CA GLN A 324 25.80 2.01 9.54
C GLN A 324 25.01 2.99 10.39
N GLY A 325 24.82 2.67 11.66
CA GLY A 325 24.12 3.51 12.64
C GLY A 325 23.35 2.70 13.66
N GLU A 326 22.36 3.33 14.26
CA GLU A 326 21.53 2.81 15.34
C GLU A 326 20.04 2.89 14.96
N PRO A 327 19.20 1.95 15.43
CA PRO A 327 19.51 0.86 16.35
C PRO A 327 20.18 -0.35 15.69
N VAL A 328 20.25 -0.38 14.36
CA VAL A 328 20.77 -1.51 13.60
C VAL A 328 21.88 -1.07 12.66
N SER A 329 22.99 -1.79 12.68
CA SER A 329 24.07 -1.68 11.69
C SER A 329 24.53 -3.05 11.26
N GLY A 330 25.06 -3.18 10.06
CA GLY A 330 25.43 -4.49 9.55
C GLY A 330 25.59 -4.53 8.05
N GLN A 331 25.66 -5.74 7.54
CA GLN A 331 25.77 -6.01 6.12
C GLN A 331 25.20 -7.38 5.78
N LEU A 332 24.84 -7.55 4.51
CA LEU A 332 24.58 -8.86 3.90
C LEU A 332 25.06 -8.86 2.45
N ALA A 333 25.39 -10.05 1.95
CA ALA A 333 25.70 -10.29 0.56
C ALA A 333 24.81 -11.41 0.02
N LEU A 334 24.15 -11.15 -1.10
CA LEU A 334 23.29 -12.08 -1.81
C LEU A 334 23.85 -12.27 -3.22
N ALA A 335 24.14 -13.51 -3.59
CA ALA A 335 24.46 -13.87 -4.97
C ALA A 335 23.37 -14.79 -5.50
N GLY A 336 22.98 -14.65 -6.76
CA GLY A 336 21.88 -15.44 -7.32
C GLY A 336 21.93 -15.61 -8.83
N SER A 337 21.07 -16.52 -9.29
CA SER A 337 20.86 -16.88 -10.69
C SER A 337 19.38 -17.23 -10.88
N PHE A 338 18.77 -16.73 -11.94
CA PHE A 338 17.40 -17.01 -12.34
C PHE A 338 17.41 -17.73 -13.69
N ASP A 339 16.76 -18.88 -13.73
CA ASP A 339 16.48 -19.62 -14.96
C ASP A 339 15.04 -19.33 -15.39
N ARG A 340 14.87 -18.63 -16.52
CA ARG A 340 13.56 -18.30 -17.09
C ARG A 340 12.76 -19.53 -17.51
N LYS A 341 13.42 -20.60 -17.98
CA LYS A 341 12.75 -21.81 -18.47
C LYS A 341 12.17 -22.62 -17.32
N GLU A 342 12.93 -22.76 -16.24
CA GLU A 342 12.47 -23.41 -15.02
C GLU A 342 11.60 -22.49 -14.14
N ALA A 343 11.57 -21.19 -14.43
CA ALA A 343 11.03 -20.15 -13.55
C ALA A 343 11.55 -20.31 -12.12
N ARG A 344 12.86 -20.53 -12.00
CA ARG A 344 13.51 -20.93 -10.75
C ARG A 344 14.66 -19.98 -10.44
N TRP A 345 14.68 -19.46 -9.22
CA TRP A 345 15.76 -18.65 -8.71
C TRP A 345 16.58 -19.44 -7.70
N LYS A 346 17.89 -19.52 -7.91
CA LYS A 346 18.84 -20.09 -6.95
C LYS A 346 19.76 -19.00 -6.46
N GLY A 347 20.05 -18.99 -5.17
CA GLY A 347 20.94 -18.01 -4.60
C GLY A 347 21.62 -18.46 -3.33
N THR A 348 22.49 -17.60 -2.84
CA THR A 348 23.27 -17.81 -1.63
C THR A 348 23.29 -16.51 -0.84
N LEU A 349 22.75 -16.55 0.38
CA LEU A 349 22.86 -15.47 1.36
C LEU A 349 24.10 -15.72 2.22
N SER A 350 25.03 -14.79 2.22
CA SER A 350 26.33 -14.92 2.89
C SER A 350 26.74 -13.62 3.55
N ASN A 351 27.86 -13.65 4.27
CA ASN A 351 28.47 -12.48 4.90
C ASN A 351 27.45 -11.61 5.68
N THR A 352 26.47 -12.27 6.31
CA THR A 352 25.34 -11.59 6.94
C THR A 352 25.64 -11.40 8.41
N ARG A 353 25.73 -10.14 8.84
CA ARG A 353 25.94 -9.76 10.23
C ARG A 353 25.23 -8.45 10.53
N PHE A 354 24.54 -8.39 11.67
CA PHE A 354 23.85 -7.20 12.12
C PHE A 354 24.05 -7.00 13.62
N GLN A 355 24.59 -5.84 13.99
CA GLN A 355 24.47 -5.30 15.33
C GLN A 355 23.02 -4.85 15.54
N THR A 356 22.41 -5.28 16.64
CA THR A 356 21.04 -4.95 17.04
C THR A 356 21.02 -4.49 18.51
N PRO A 357 19.91 -3.95 19.03
CA PRO A 357 19.78 -3.62 20.46
C PRO A 357 20.02 -4.81 21.40
N VAL A 358 19.81 -6.03 20.92
CA VAL A 358 20.04 -7.27 21.68
C VAL A 358 21.41 -7.92 21.40
N GLY A 359 22.33 -7.18 20.80
CA GLY A 359 23.68 -7.64 20.47
C GLY A 359 23.85 -8.04 19.00
N PRO A 360 25.08 -8.44 18.62
CA PRO A 360 25.39 -8.81 17.25
C PRO A 360 24.82 -10.18 16.90
N TRP A 361 24.17 -10.26 15.75
CA TRP A 361 23.78 -11.49 15.09
C TRP A 361 24.65 -11.72 13.87
N SER A 362 25.15 -12.93 13.69
CA SER A 362 25.91 -13.32 12.51
C SER A 362 25.50 -14.69 12.02
N LEU A 363 25.54 -14.84 10.70
CA LEU A 363 25.35 -16.12 10.04
C LEU A 363 26.67 -16.92 10.08
N THR A 364 26.62 -18.18 10.50
CA THR A 364 27.83 -19.03 10.63
C THR A 364 28.33 -19.61 9.31
N ARG A 365 27.43 -19.80 8.34
CA ARG A 365 27.71 -20.34 7.01
C ARG A 365 26.72 -19.77 6.00
N ALA A 366 27.10 -19.70 4.74
CA ALA A 366 26.20 -19.24 3.71
C ALA A 366 24.93 -20.12 3.61
N ILE A 367 23.77 -19.49 3.43
CA ILE A 367 22.47 -20.15 3.24
C ILE A 367 22.24 -20.33 1.75
N ALA A 368 22.11 -21.58 1.30
CA ALA A 368 21.60 -21.87 -0.03
C ALA A 368 20.08 -21.59 -0.08
N LEU A 369 19.64 -20.86 -1.09
CA LEU A 369 18.25 -20.52 -1.32
C LEU A 369 17.83 -21.03 -2.70
N ASP A 370 16.64 -21.59 -2.80
CA ASP A 370 16.10 -22.11 -4.06
C ASP A 370 14.59 -21.88 -4.12
N TYR A 371 14.19 -20.84 -4.85
CA TYR A 371 12.80 -20.48 -5.09
C TYR A 371 12.29 -21.07 -6.40
N ARG A 372 11.24 -21.88 -6.31
CA ARG A 372 10.58 -22.56 -7.43
C ARG A 372 9.22 -21.92 -7.65
N ASN A 373 9.13 -21.03 -8.64
CA ASN A 373 7.92 -20.24 -8.87
C ASN A 373 6.70 -21.09 -9.24
N GLN A 374 6.88 -22.19 -9.98
CA GLN A 374 5.77 -23.08 -10.35
C GLN A 374 5.09 -23.72 -9.13
N GLU A 375 5.88 -24.02 -8.09
CA GLU A 375 5.38 -24.58 -6.83
C GLU A 375 4.98 -23.49 -5.82
N GLN A 376 5.38 -22.24 -6.06
CA GLN A 376 5.34 -21.15 -5.07
C GLN A 376 6.04 -21.54 -3.75
N LYS A 377 7.17 -22.25 -3.87
CA LYS A 377 7.96 -22.74 -2.73
C LYS A 377 9.38 -22.18 -2.73
N ILE A 378 9.92 -21.94 -1.54
CA ILE A 378 11.34 -21.65 -1.31
C ILE A 378 11.96 -22.73 -0.43
N SER A 379 13.06 -23.31 -0.91
CA SER A 379 13.94 -24.12 -0.07
C SER A 379 15.03 -23.25 0.55
N ILE A 380 15.17 -23.34 1.87
CA ILE A 380 16.14 -22.60 2.68
C ILE A 380 17.07 -23.63 3.32
N GLY A 381 18.33 -23.64 2.88
CA GLY A 381 19.32 -24.60 3.34
C GLY A 381 19.64 -24.50 4.84
N PRO A 382 20.23 -25.54 5.43
CA PRO A 382 20.58 -25.56 6.85
C PRO A 382 21.54 -24.43 7.23
N HIS A 383 21.28 -23.78 8.35
CA HIS A 383 22.05 -22.61 8.80
C HIS A 383 21.97 -22.39 10.30
N CYS A 384 22.89 -21.59 10.84
CA CYS A 384 22.80 -21.13 12.22
C CYS A 384 23.08 -19.63 12.31
N TRP A 385 22.34 -18.98 13.19
CA TRP A 385 22.51 -17.62 13.64
C TRP A 385 23.14 -17.62 15.02
N THR A 386 24.21 -16.86 15.17
CA THR A 386 24.93 -16.74 16.44
C THR A 386 24.88 -15.32 16.96
N ASN A 387 24.71 -15.21 18.27
CA ASN A 387 24.83 -14.03 19.10
C ASN A 387 25.58 -14.44 20.37
N PRO A 388 26.36 -13.56 21.02
CA PRO A 388 27.06 -13.90 22.27
C PRO A 388 26.15 -14.54 23.35
N ASN A 389 24.88 -14.17 23.35
CA ASN A 389 23.85 -14.65 24.26
C ASN A 389 22.92 -15.70 23.64
N ALA A 390 22.97 -15.99 22.33
CA ALA A 390 22.05 -16.93 21.71
C ALA A 390 22.62 -17.68 20.50
N GLU A 391 22.16 -18.91 20.29
CA GLU A 391 22.44 -19.66 19.07
C GLU A 391 21.16 -20.35 18.58
N LEU A 392 20.76 -20.02 17.36
CA LEU A 392 19.57 -20.55 16.70
C LEU A 392 19.99 -21.27 15.42
N CYS A 393 19.72 -22.57 15.34
CA CYS A 393 20.09 -23.41 14.21
C CYS A 393 18.85 -24.00 13.53
N VAL A 394 18.84 -23.98 12.22
CA VAL A 394 17.93 -24.70 11.36
C VAL A 394 18.73 -25.86 10.75
N PRO A 395 18.67 -27.08 11.33
CA PRO A 395 19.56 -28.18 10.95
C PRO A 395 19.17 -28.86 9.63
N GLN A 396 17.94 -28.66 9.15
CA GLN A 396 17.40 -29.29 7.96
C GLN A 396 16.93 -28.23 6.97
N THR A 397 16.95 -28.54 5.68
CA THR A 397 16.37 -27.64 4.67
C THR A 397 14.89 -27.42 4.99
N ILE A 398 14.49 -26.16 5.11
CA ILE A 398 13.07 -25.79 5.17
C ILE A 398 12.59 -25.72 3.74
N ASP A 399 11.50 -26.41 3.43
CA ASP A 399 10.78 -26.20 2.17
C ASP A 399 9.45 -25.51 2.48
N ALA A 400 9.34 -24.24 2.11
CA ALA A 400 8.28 -23.34 2.56
C ALA A 400 7.44 -22.82 1.38
N GLY A 401 6.14 -23.06 1.43
CA GLY A 401 5.11 -22.41 0.62
C GLY A 401 3.80 -22.33 1.40
N ALA A 402 2.67 -22.55 0.73
CA ALA A 402 1.37 -22.72 1.40
C ALA A 402 1.41 -23.86 2.46
N GLU A 403 2.18 -24.90 2.18
CA GLU A 403 2.56 -25.93 3.13
C GLU A 403 4.07 -25.92 3.38
N GLY A 404 4.50 -26.41 4.54
CA GLY A 404 5.91 -26.56 4.84
C GLY A 404 6.16 -27.15 6.22
N ARG A 405 7.44 -27.38 6.51
CA ARG A 405 7.91 -27.84 7.83
C ARG A 405 9.25 -27.21 8.16
N ALA A 406 9.39 -26.75 9.39
CA ALA A 406 10.62 -26.19 9.92
C ALA A 406 10.99 -26.89 11.23
N VAL A 407 12.24 -27.37 11.29
CA VAL A 407 12.87 -27.78 12.54
C VAL A 407 13.85 -26.70 12.92
N VAL A 408 13.72 -26.18 14.14
CA VAL A 408 14.54 -25.10 14.67
C VAL A 408 15.05 -25.51 16.04
N ASN A 409 16.36 -25.48 16.21
CA ASN A 409 17.05 -25.75 17.46
C ASN A 409 17.51 -24.42 18.06
N LEU A 410 17.04 -24.11 19.25
CA LEU A 410 17.59 -23.05 20.09
C LEU A 410 18.66 -23.69 20.97
N ASN A 411 19.90 -23.70 20.51
CA ASN A 411 20.99 -24.36 21.24
C ASN A 411 21.32 -23.62 22.54
N ARG A 412 21.19 -22.29 22.52
CA ARG A 412 21.37 -21.42 23.68
C ARG A 412 20.53 -20.14 23.53
N PHE A 413 19.97 -19.68 24.63
CA PHE A 413 19.37 -18.35 24.78
C PHE A 413 19.54 -17.88 26.21
N ASP A 414 20.41 -16.92 26.42
CA ASP A 414 20.67 -16.29 27.69
C ASP A 414 19.64 -15.18 27.93
N LEU A 415 18.93 -15.24 29.04
CA LEU A 415 17.90 -14.24 29.40
C LEU A 415 18.47 -12.83 29.54
N ALA A 416 19.79 -12.68 29.70
CA ALA A 416 20.45 -11.38 29.62
C ALA A 416 20.12 -10.61 28.33
N MET A 417 19.80 -11.34 27.24
CA MET A 417 19.40 -10.77 25.95
C MET A 417 18.07 -9.99 26.01
N LEU A 418 17.19 -10.30 26.95
CA LEU A 418 15.89 -9.65 27.10
C LEU A 418 15.95 -8.33 27.90
N LYS A 419 17.10 -8.02 28.50
CA LYS A 419 17.28 -6.83 29.34
C LYS A 419 16.78 -5.52 28.70
N PRO A 420 17.02 -5.23 27.40
CA PRO A 420 16.53 -3.99 26.78
C PRO A 420 15.00 -3.86 26.73
N PHE A 421 14.27 -4.96 26.89
CA PHE A 421 12.80 -5.00 26.84
C PHE A 421 12.14 -5.20 28.21
N MET A 422 12.94 -5.34 29.28
CA MET A 422 12.43 -5.55 30.64
C MET A 422 12.32 -4.21 31.37
N PRO A 423 11.26 -4.00 32.18
CA PRO A 423 11.22 -2.87 33.10
C PRO A 423 12.38 -2.91 34.10
N ASP A 424 12.85 -1.75 34.57
CA ASP A 424 13.96 -1.67 35.53
C ASP A 424 13.72 -2.46 36.83
N ALA A 425 12.46 -2.58 37.23
CA ALA A 425 12.05 -3.33 38.41
C ALA A 425 12.13 -4.86 38.23
N THR A 426 12.34 -5.35 37.01
CA THR A 426 12.35 -6.78 36.69
C THR A 426 13.73 -7.18 36.16
N GLN A 427 14.33 -8.18 36.79
CA GLN A 427 15.60 -8.76 36.33
C GLN A 427 15.41 -10.25 36.07
N ALA A 428 15.82 -10.71 34.89
CA ALA A 428 15.81 -12.13 34.55
C ALA A 428 17.23 -12.60 34.22
N SER A 429 17.59 -13.78 34.71
CA SER A 429 18.84 -14.47 34.39
C SER A 429 18.60 -15.95 34.19
N GLY A 430 19.50 -16.62 33.49
CA GLY A 430 19.42 -18.05 33.21
C GLY A 430 19.49 -18.32 31.72
N VAL A 431 19.61 -19.60 31.37
CA VAL A 431 19.81 -20.01 29.98
C VAL A 431 18.73 -21.01 29.59
N PHE A 432 18.13 -20.76 28.43
CA PHE A 432 17.22 -21.68 27.78
C PHE A 432 17.89 -22.38 26.60
N SER A 433 17.53 -23.63 26.40
CA SER A 433 17.69 -24.33 25.14
C SER A 433 16.34 -24.92 24.71
N GLY A 434 16.16 -25.23 23.45
CA GLY A 434 14.88 -25.71 22.96
C GLY A 434 14.93 -26.26 21.55
N LYS A 435 13.81 -26.87 21.16
CA LYS A 435 13.57 -27.38 19.82
C LYS A 435 12.13 -27.12 19.44
N ALA A 436 11.92 -26.60 18.25
CA ALA A 436 10.63 -26.50 17.59
C ALA A 436 10.64 -27.38 16.33
N ASP A 437 9.59 -28.17 16.15
CA ASP A 437 9.33 -28.95 14.96
C ASP A 437 7.89 -28.67 14.55
N VAL A 438 7.72 -27.81 13.56
CA VAL A 438 6.42 -27.23 13.19
C VAL A 438 6.18 -27.44 11.71
N ALA A 439 5.02 -27.99 11.38
CA ALA A 439 4.49 -28.12 10.04
C ALA A 439 3.24 -27.25 9.88
N TRP A 440 3.08 -26.61 8.73
CA TRP A 440 1.91 -25.80 8.42
C TRP A 440 1.34 -26.18 7.06
N ASP A 441 0.05 -25.88 6.89
CA ASP A 441 -0.68 -26.00 5.63
C ASP A 441 -1.81 -24.96 5.63
N THR A 442 -1.59 -23.84 4.94
CA THR A 442 -2.55 -22.73 4.85
C THR A 442 -3.69 -23.02 3.88
N THR A 443 -3.68 -24.16 3.19
CA THR A 443 -4.79 -24.59 2.31
C THR A 443 -5.90 -25.27 3.09
N LYS A 444 -5.63 -25.65 4.34
CA LYS A 444 -6.59 -26.24 5.27
C LYS A 444 -6.91 -25.27 6.39
N GLU A 445 -8.15 -25.26 6.85
CA GLU A 445 -8.51 -24.58 8.08
C GLU A 445 -7.84 -25.27 9.27
N GLY A 446 -7.20 -24.48 10.13
CA GLY A 446 -6.57 -24.96 11.35
C GLY A 446 -5.26 -24.26 11.66
N LEU A 447 -4.71 -24.55 12.83
CA LEU A 447 -3.39 -24.09 13.23
C LEU A 447 -2.27 -25.03 12.73
N PRO A 448 -1.02 -24.56 12.63
CA PRO A 448 0.14 -25.40 12.39
C PRO A 448 0.21 -26.57 13.37
N GLN A 449 0.74 -27.71 12.93
CA GLN A 449 0.94 -28.88 13.78
C GLN A 449 2.40 -28.99 14.18
N GLY A 450 2.67 -29.44 15.41
CA GLY A 450 4.05 -29.62 15.83
C GLY A 450 4.27 -29.58 17.32
N GLN A 451 5.54 -29.70 17.69
CA GLN A 451 5.98 -29.69 19.07
C GLN A 451 7.04 -28.61 19.28
N VAL A 452 6.90 -27.86 20.37
CA VAL A 452 7.90 -26.92 20.87
C VAL A 452 8.30 -27.36 22.27
N THR A 453 9.60 -27.49 22.49
CA THR A 453 10.18 -27.79 23.79
C THR A 453 11.17 -26.70 24.16
N LEU A 454 11.12 -26.25 25.40
CA LEU A 454 12.02 -25.25 25.96
C LEU A 454 12.46 -25.73 27.33
N SER A 455 13.76 -25.76 27.59
CA SER A 455 14.37 -26.22 28.82
C SER A 455 15.24 -25.13 29.40
N GLY A 456 14.81 -24.55 30.51
CA GLY A 456 15.52 -23.53 31.26
C GLY A 456 16.36 -24.12 32.37
N ARG A 457 17.59 -23.62 32.52
CA ARG A 457 18.50 -23.94 33.63
C ARG A 457 18.89 -22.68 34.38
N ASN A 458 18.89 -22.74 35.71
CA ASN A 458 19.25 -21.63 36.60
C ASN A 458 18.46 -20.35 36.28
N VAL A 459 17.18 -20.51 35.99
CA VAL A 459 16.30 -19.39 35.61
C VAL A 459 15.92 -18.66 36.89
N LYS A 460 16.21 -17.38 36.97
CA LYS A 460 15.84 -16.55 38.11
C LYS A 460 15.19 -15.29 37.60
N VAL A 461 14.01 -14.97 38.15
CA VAL A 461 13.32 -13.71 37.92
C VAL A 461 13.26 -12.99 39.25
N THR A 462 13.75 -11.77 39.30
CA THR A 462 13.70 -10.93 40.50
C THR A 462 12.83 -9.72 40.18
N GLN A 463 11.74 -9.55 40.91
CA GLN A 463 10.88 -8.39 40.82
C GLN A 463 11.12 -7.50 42.04
N ARG A 464 11.37 -6.21 41.85
CA ARG A 464 11.37 -5.25 42.96
C ARG A 464 9.94 -4.82 43.24
N VAL A 465 9.51 -4.94 44.50
CA VAL A 465 8.22 -4.49 45.02
C VAL A 465 8.49 -3.71 46.29
N ASN A 466 8.10 -2.42 46.34
CA ASN A 466 8.36 -1.51 47.46
C ASN A 466 9.85 -1.52 47.90
N ASP A 467 10.76 -1.35 46.94
CA ASP A 467 12.22 -1.37 47.09
C ASP A 467 12.85 -2.69 47.58
N ALA A 468 12.05 -3.68 47.96
CA ALA A 468 12.50 -5.01 48.33
C ALA A 468 12.56 -5.93 47.10
N PRO A 469 13.67 -6.68 46.91
CA PRO A 469 13.73 -7.71 45.88
C PRO A 469 12.89 -8.93 46.28
N LEU A 470 11.96 -9.32 45.42
CA LEU A 470 11.23 -10.58 45.50
C LEU A 470 11.82 -11.55 44.45
N PRO A 471 12.83 -12.36 44.81
CA PRO A 471 13.42 -13.33 43.91
C PRO A 471 12.51 -14.56 43.79
N VAL A 472 12.16 -14.92 42.56
CA VAL A 472 11.60 -16.21 42.19
C VAL A 472 12.70 -16.96 41.41
N ALA A 473 13.33 -17.92 42.08
CA ALA A 473 14.41 -18.71 41.52
C ALA A 473 13.92 -20.12 41.14
N PHE A 474 14.23 -20.54 39.93
CA PHE A 474 13.89 -21.83 39.36
C PHE A 474 15.19 -22.56 39.02
N ASP A 475 15.38 -23.74 39.59
CA ASP A 475 16.49 -24.62 39.20
C ASP A 475 16.29 -25.13 37.77
N THR A 476 15.06 -25.54 37.46
CA THR A 476 14.63 -25.98 36.14
C THR A 476 13.27 -25.39 35.78
N LEU A 477 13.14 -24.94 34.52
CA LEU A 477 11.89 -24.49 33.94
C LEU A 477 11.72 -25.12 32.56
N ASN A 478 11.03 -26.25 32.49
CA ASN A 478 10.76 -26.93 31.23
C ASN A 478 9.33 -26.62 30.79
N LEU A 479 9.19 -26.18 29.54
CA LEU A 479 7.91 -25.92 28.87
C LEU A 479 7.83 -26.81 27.64
N ASN A 480 6.68 -27.46 27.46
CA ASN A 480 6.38 -28.23 26.26
C ASN A 480 5.01 -27.81 25.74
N ALA A 481 4.96 -27.48 24.46
CA ALA A 481 3.72 -27.24 23.73
C ALA A 481 3.63 -28.25 22.59
N ASP A 482 2.49 -28.92 22.49
CA ASP A 482 2.16 -29.79 21.37
C ASP A 482 0.86 -29.31 20.76
N LEU A 483 0.85 -29.15 19.44
CA LEU A 483 -0.31 -28.73 18.68
C LEU A 483 -0.60 -29.79 17.63
N HIS A 484 -1.69 -30.53 17.85
CA HIS A 484 -2.07 -31.61 16.97
C HIS A 484 -3.59 -31.65 16.83
N ASN A 485 -4.10 -31.85 15.61
CA ASN A 485 -5.54 -31.87 15.31
C ASN A 485 -6.30 -30.65 15.89
N ASN A 486 -5.74 -29.46 15.74
CA ASN A 486 -6.32 -28.21 16.25
C ASN A 486 -6.52 -28.16 17.78
N ARG A 487 -5.77 -28.96 18.53
CA ARG A 487 -5.77 -28.97 20.00
C ARG A 487 -4.38 -28.67 20.53
N ALA A 488 -4.31 -27.70 21.43
CA ALA A 488 -3.08 -27.36 22.13
C ALA A 488 -2.97 -28.14 23.43
N GLN A 489 -1.86 -28.85 23.61
CA GLN A 489 -1.45 -29.43 24.88
C GLN A 489 -0.27 -28.64 25.42
N LEU A 490 -0.42 -28.14 26.63
CA LEU A 490 0.62 -27.37 27.32
C LEU A 490 1.04 -28.13 28.56
N GLY A 491 2.32 -28.47 28.62
CA GLY A 491 2.96 -29.04 29.79
C GLY A 491 4.04 -28.13 30.33
N TRP A 492 4.22 -28.18 31.64
CA TRP A 492 5.33 -27.52 32.31
C TRP A 492 5.83 -28.32 33.50
N MET A 493 7.13 -28.25 33.71
CA MET A 493 7.80 -28.72 34.92
C MET A 493 8.63 -27.57 35.48
N ILE A 494 8.29 -27.17 36.70
CA ILE A 494 8.90 -26.04 37.39
C ILE A 494 9.49 -26.56 38.70
N ARG A 495 10.80 -26.44 38.89
CA ARG A 495 11.45 -26.72 40.17
C ARG A 495 11.95 -25.41 40.76
N LEU A 496 11.36 -25.00 41.88
CA LEU A 496 11.80 -23.80 42.59
C LEU A 496 13.07 -24.12 43.39
N THR A 497 14.04 -23.20 43.42
CA THR A 497 15.23 -23.34 44.25
C THR A 497 14.82 -23.37 45.74
N ASN A 498 15.32 -24.35 46.49
CA ASN A 498 15.01 -24.56 47.92
C ASN A 498 13.52 -24.76 48.25
N ASN A 499 12.69 -25.09 47.25
CA ASN A 499 11.24 -25.27 47.37
C ASN A 499 10.80 -26.51 46.55
N GLY A 500 9.53 -26.90 46.66
CA GLY A 500 8.97 -28.08 45.99
C GLY A 500 8.92 -28.01 44.46
N GLN A 501 8.51 -29.12 43.83
CA GLN A 501 8.34 -29.27 42.38
C GLN A 501 6.86 -29.12 41.98
N PHE A 502 6.59 -28.34 40.93
CA PHE A 502 5.27 -28.25 40.29
C PHE A 502 5.33 -28.90 38.90
N ARG A 503 4.36 -29.76 38.60
CA ARG A 503 4.23 -30.40 37.29
C ARG A 503 2.78 -30.34 36.83
N ARG A 504 2.55 -29.90 35.60
CA ARG A 504 1.26 -30.02 34.92
C ARG A 504 1.49 -30.60 33.53
N ALA A 505 0.69 -31.59 33.17
CA ALA A 505 0.43 -31.96 31.79
C ALA A 505 -1.05 -31.68 31.55
N GLY A 506 -1.37 -30.58 30.88
CA GLY A 506 -2.74 -30.14 30.65
C GLY A 506 -3.10 -30.26 29.18
N THR A 507 -4.19 -30.96 28.88
CA THR A 507 -4.87 -30.92 27.59
C THR A 507 -5.87 -29.77 27.63
N ASP A 508 -5.76 -28.76 26.75
CA ASP A 508 -6.88 -27.85 26.52
C ASP A 508 -7.84 -28.53 25.52
N ASN A 509 -9.06 -28.83 25.97
CA ASN A 509 -10.08 -29.49 25.15
C ASN A 509 -10.85 -28.51 24.25
N ARG A 510 -10.55 -27.21 24.31
CA ARG A 510 -11.12 -26.24 23.38
C ARG A 510 -10.37 -26.31 22.04
N PRO A 511 -11.07 -26.26 20.89
CA PRO A 511 -10.39 -26.12 19.61
C PRO A 511 -9.59 -24.82 19.62
N ALA A 512 -8.30 -24.91 19.33
CA ALA A 512 -7.45 -23.75 19.20
C ALA A 512 -7.88 -23.00 17.93
N ARG A 513 -8.29 -21.74 18.08
CA ARG A 513 -8.76 -20.89 16.97
C ARG A 513 -7.62 -19.97 16.52
N ALA A 514 -7.46 -19.79 15.21
CA ALA A 514 -6.68 -18.69 14.67
C ALA A 514 -7.36 -17.36 15.04
N ALA A 515 -6.57 -16.37 15.46
CA ALA A 515 -7.05 -15.01 15.74
C ALA A 515 -7.17 -14.19 14.46
#